data_AF-A0A197JW53-F1
#
_entry.id   AF-A0A197JW53-F1
#
_cell.length_a   1.000
_cell.length_b   1.000
_cell.length_c   1.000
_cell.angle_alpha   90.00
_cell.angle_beta   90.00
_cell.angle_gamma   90.00
#
_symmetry.space_group_name_H-M   'P 1'
#
loop_
_entity.id
_entity.type
_entity.pdbx_description
1 polymer ?
#
loop_
_entity_poly.entity_id
_entity_poly.type
_entity_poly.pdbx_seq_one_letter_code
_entity_poly.pdbx_strand_id
1 'polypeptide(L)'
;MGWHFDSNDDFVDKHGNMFDFGTQSDYYEFVHDKLQEMLHARLMQDYGFKKIAIPWDPNEDISRAGGRIPPDCPRVFATKDVHINPKVLIIVQGLGKVAPGQWARKLFTNGHRDQFDYASQIPYIERALFLGWAVILCDPNRAELAPAATPGPMSMWLGGGKGRGGPRGRADHVRRVWEDLIRTSSAKCVMFVAFSAGTAATLELYDTYRREFMRRVKAVVLMDGATGSSHYRQRDGTWLFKNTKIFSQRGSAGPLRNAEEVDTNDHDSVPGVAVARVFEFLEGQHNRFIAQLPDEQYHWIQSLYHRQASALGRKVTRLFSSSSSSSSRAK
;
A
#
# COMPACT_ATOMS: atom_id res chain seq x y z
N MET A 1 25.24 0.68 18.20
CA MET A 1 23.81 0.89 18.54
C MET A 1 23.02 0.03 17.58
N GLY A 2 22.46 -1.08 18.05
CA GLY A 2 21.64 -1.95 17.20
C GLY A 2 20.18 -1.62 17.44
N TRP A 3 19.45 -1.23 16.40
CA TRP A 3 18.00 -1.10 16.41
C TRP A 3 17.40 -2.38 15.83
N HIS A 4 16.32 -2.88 16.42
CA HIS A 4 15.66 -4.10 15.99
C HIS A 4 14.19 -4.14 16.37
N PHE A 5 13.44 -5.03 15.72
CA PHE A 5 12.13 -5.46 16.21
C PHE A 5 12.34 -6.52 17.28
N ASP A 6 11.73 -6.34 18.45
CA ASP A 6 11.71 -7.36 19.49
C ASP A 6 10.64 -8.44 19.24
N SER A 7 10.41 -9.33 20.21
CA SER A 7 9.41 -10.42 20.08
C SER A 7 7.96 -9.93 19.99
N ASN A 8 7.68 -8.68 20.38
CA ASN A 8 6.38 -8.04 20.32
C ASN A 8 6.23 -7.17 19.07
N ASP A 9 7.21 -7.19 18.16
CA ASP A 9 7.30 -6.31 17.01
C ASP A 9 7.47 -4.82 17.37
N ASP A 10 7.92 -4.50 18.59
CA ASP A 10 8.30 -3.14 18.98
C ASP A 10 9.68 -2.79 18.42
N PHE A 11 9.84 -1.58 17.86
CA PHE A 11 11.11 -1.12 17.32
C PHE A 11 11.97 -0.45 18.41
N VAL A 12 12.98 -1.18 18.88
CA VAL A 12 13.76 -0.86 20.07
C VAL A 12 15.28 -0.90 19.83
N ASP A 13 16.02 -0.21 20.69
CA ASP A 13 17.47 -0.34 20.76
C ASP A 13 17.90 -1.68 21.39
N LYS A 14 19.21 -1.93 21.45
CA LYS A 14 19.81 -3.14 22.05
C LYS A 14 19.49 -3.35 23.55
N HIS A 15 18.93 -2.34 24.22
CA HIS A 15 18.54 -2.38 25.62
C HIS A 15 17.02 -2.53 25.80
N GLY A 16 16.25 -2.60 24.70
CA GLY A 16 14.79 -2.70 24.73
C GLY A 16 14.08 -1.35 24.88
N ASN A 17 14.80 -0.24 24.71
CA ASN A 17 14.23 1.11 24.79
C ASN A 17 13.66 1.53 23.44
N MET A 18 12.49 2.17 23.46
CA MET A 18 11.90 2.80 22.28
C MET A 18 12.71 4.03 21.86
N PHE A 19 12.58 4.43 20.59
CA PHE A 19 13.12 5.70 20.12
C PHE A 19 12.40 6.88 20.76
N ASP A 20 13.19 7.81 21.30
CA ASP A 20 12.72 9.08 21.83
C ASP A 20 13.23 10.24 20.98
N PHE A 21 12.33 10.86 20.23
CA PHE A 21 12.67 11.99 19.36
C PHE A 21 13.18 13.20 20.13
N GLY A 22 12.73 13.41 21.37
CA GLY A 22 13.13 14.56 22.18
C GLY A 22 14.62 14.51 22.58
N THR A 23 15.16 13.31 22.77
CA THR A 23 16.54 13.10 23.21
C THR A 23 17.46 12.55 22.12
N GLN A 24 16.92 11.99 21.04
CA GLN A 24 17.68 11.27 20.01
C GLN A 24 17.43 11.78 18.59
N SER A 25 16.96 13.02 18.43
CA SER A 25 16.64 13.63 17.13
C SER A 25 17.79 13.53 16.10
N ASP A 26 19.04 13.66 16.54
CA ASP A 26 20.23 13.54 15.66
C ASP A 26 20.39 12.15 15.02
N TYR A 27 19.82 11.11 15.64
CA TYR A 27 19.85 9.74 15.14
C TYR A 27 18.62 9.38 14.29
N TYR A 28 17.67 10.30 14.15
CA TYR A 28 16.36 10.02 13.54
C TYR A 28 16.49 9.41 12.15
N GLU A 29 17.31 9.97 11.27
CA GLU A 29 17.45 9.43 9.90
C GLU A 29 18.11 8.04 9.89
N PHE A 30 19.12 7.80 10.72
CA PHE A 30 19.75 6.49 10.87
C PHE A 30 18.77 5.41 11.37
N VAL A 31 17.96 5.77 12.37
CA VAL A 31 16.92 4.91 12.95
C VAL A 31 15.90 4.51 11.89
N HIS A 32 15.51 5.46 11.04
CA HIS A 32 14.58 5.21 9.94
C HIS A 32 15.15 4.36 8.82
N ASP A 33 16.42 4.56 8.46
CA ASP A 33 17.10 3.70 7.49
C ASP A 33 17.14 2.24 7.99
N LYS A 34 17.39 2.05 9.29
CA LYS A 34 17.37 0.72 9.92
C LYS A 34 15.97 0.10 9.94
N LEU A 35 14.95 0.88 10.33
CA LEU A 35 13.55 0.46 10.27
C LEU A 35 13.17 -0.03 8.86
N GLN A 36 13.51 0.77 7.84
CA GLN A 36 13.21 0.46 6.45
C GLN A 36 13.95 -0.81 5.97
N GLU A 37 15.22 -0.96 6.32
CA GLU A 37 16.01 -2.16 6.01
C GLU A 37 15.33 -3.43 6.55
N MET A 38 14.89 -3.38 7.81
CA MET A 38 14.27 -4.51 8.49
C MET A 38 12.87 -4.82 7.95
N LEU A 39 12.05 -3.80 7.68
CA LEU A 39 10.74 -4.01 7.05
C LEU A 39 10.88 -4.63 5.66
N HIS A 40 11.81 -4.15 4.83
CA HIS A 40 12.08 -4.75 3.53
C HIS A 40 12.58 -6.19 3.64
N ALA A 41 13.45 -6.48 4.62
CA ALA A 41 13.90 -7.84 4.88
C ALA A 41 12.70 -8.74 5.23
N ARG A 42 11.82 -8.30 6.13
CA ARG A 42 10.58 -9.01 6.51
C ARG A 42 9.67 -9.26 5.30
N LEU A 43 9.44 -8.24 4.45
CA LEU A 43 8.67 -8.39 3.20
C LEU A 43 9.21 -9.51 2.31
N MET A 44 10.52 -9.56 2.13
CA MET A 44 11.16 -10.53 1.23
C MET A 44 11.25 -11.93 1.86
N GLN A 45 11.60 -12.02 3.14
CA GLN A 45 11.88 -13.27 3.84
C GLN A 45 10.62 -13.95 4.35
N ASP A 46 9.71 -13.21 5.00
CA ASP A 46 8.52 -13.78 5.63
C ASP A 46 7.31 -13.80 4.70
N TYR A 47 7.19 -12.81 3.82
CA TYR A 47 6.02 -12.67 2.93
C TYR A 47 6.32 -12.98 1.46
N GLY A 48 7.57 -13.36 1.14
CA GLY A 48 7.96 -13.82 -0.18
C GLY A 48 7.90 -12.76 -1.28
N PHE A 49 8.00 -11.48 -0.94
CA PHE A 49 8.04 -10.40 -1.93
C PHE A 49 9.35 -10.41 -2.71
N LYS A 50 9.28 -9.97 -3.97
CA LYS A 50 10.43 -9.61 -4.80
C LYS A 50 10.41 -8.11 -5.07
N LYS A 51 11.59 -7.52 -5.16
CA LYS A 51 11.78 -6.14 -5.61
C LYS A 51 11.82 -6.11 -7.14
N ILE A 52 10.96 -5.32 -7.77
CA ILE A 52 10.90 -5.17 -9.23
C ILE A 52 11.26 -3.72 -9.57
N ALA A 53 12.18 -3.52 -10.51
CA ALA A 53 12.48 -2.20 -11.08
C ALA A 53 11.35 -1.76 -12.01
N ILE A 54 10.94 -0.51 -11.88
CA ILE A 54 9.93 0.14 -12.73
C ILE A 54 10.56 1.44 -13.24
N PRO A 55 11.38 1.38 -14.31
CA PRO A 55 12.07 2.55 -14.82
C PRO A 55 11.08 3.62 -15.29
N TRP A 56 11.51 4.89 -15.21
CA TRP A 56 10.70 6.03 -15.64
C TRP A 56 10.47 6.03 -17.15
N ASP A 57 11.49 5.64 -17.89
CA ASP A 57 11.42 5.39 -19.32
C ASP A 57 11.41 3.86 -19.57
N PRO A 58 10.38 3.30 -20.22
CA PRO A 58 10.37 1.88 -20.58
C PRO A 58 11.54 1.44 -21.46
N ASN A 59 12.18 2.37 -22.18
CA ASN A 59 13.35 2.10 -23.02
C ASN A 59 14.67 2.24 -22.26
N GLU A 60 14.63 2.59 -20.97
CA GLU A 60 15.82 2.69 -20.15
C GLU A 60 16.45 1.31 -19.98
N ASP A 61 17.63 1.15 -20.58
CA ASP A 61 18.40 -0.08 -20.51
C ASP A 61 19.03 -0.25 -19.11
N ILE A 62 18.23 -0.76 -18.18
CA ILE A 62 18.67 -1.09 -16.83
C ILE A 62 19.65 -2.28 -16.79
N SER A 63 19.85 -2.98 -17.91
CA SER A 63 20.82 -4.09 -17.99
C SER A 63 22.27 -3.60 -18.04
N ARG A 64 22.50 -2.37 -18.54
CA ARG A 64 23.83 -1.70 -18.56
C ARG A 64 24.41 -1.46 -17.17
N ALA A 65 23.58 -1.49 -16.12
CA ALA A 65 24.02 -1.36 -14.74
C ALA A 65 24.58 -2.69 -14.14
N GLY A 66 25.09 -3.60 -14.98
CA GLY A 66 25.72 -4.85 -14.55
C GLY A 66 24.77 -5.79 -13.78
N GLY A 67 23.48 -5.77 -14.11
CA GLY A 67 22.44 -6.51 -13.40
C GLY A 67 22.02 -5.91 -12.05
N ARG A 68 22.53 -4.73 -11.66
CA ARG A 68 22.11 -4.01 -10.45
C ARG A 68 21.10 -2.92 -10.81
N ILE A 69 19.94 -2.93 -10.18
CA ILE A 69 18.94 -1.87 -10.32
C ILE A 69 19.55 -0.54 -9.83
N PRO A 70 19.57 0.54 -10.62
CA PRO A 70 20.09 1.83 -10.17
C PRO A 70 19.45 2.28 -8.84
N PRO A 71 20.21 2.90 -7.91
CA PRO A 71 19.69 3.28 -6.59
C PRO A 71 18.46 4.19 -6.62
N ASP A 72 18.35 5.02 -7.66
CA ASP A 72 17.30 6.02 -7.93
C ASP A 72 16.17 5.50 -8.83
N CYS A 73 16.32 4.29 -9.41
CA CYS A 73 15.27 3.66 -10.19
C CYS A 73 14.05 3.37 -9.30
N PRO A 74 12.84 3.80 -9.69
CA PRO A 74 11.63 3.44 -8.97
C PRO A 74 11.46 1.94 -8.97
N ARG A 75 10.77 1.47 -7.94
CA ARG A 75 10.62 0.04 -7.72
C ARG A 75 9.32 -0.23 -7.03
N VAL A 76 8.91 -1.49 -7.10
CA VAL A 76 7.84 -1.99 -6.26
C VAL A 76 8.31 -3.23 -5.52
N PHE A 77 7.62 -3.54 -4.43
CA PHE A 77 7.66 -4.86 -3.84
C PHE A 77 6.40 -5.57 -4.31
N ALA A 78 6.55 -6.73 -4.95
CA ALA A 78 5.40 -7.53 -5.35
C ALA A 78 5.56 -8.99 -4.95
N THR A 79 4.45 -9.68 -4.69
CA THR A 79 4.47 -11.13 -4.48
C THR A 79 4.92 -11.87 -5.75
N LYS A 80 5.52 -13.05 -5.61
CA LYS A 80 6.15 -13.78 -6.73
C LYS A 80 5.17 -14.11 -7.86
N ASP A 81 3.91 -14.31 -7.52
CA ASP A 81 2.81 -14.75 -8.38
C ASP A 81 2.05 -13.59 -9.08
N VAL A 82 2.47 -12.34 -8.90
CA VAL A 82 1.76 -11.14 -9.41
C VAL A 82 1.37 -11.20 -10.89
N HIS A 83 2.17 -11.83 -11.76
CA HIS A 83 1.87 -11.92 -13.19
C HIS A 83 0.81 -12.96 -13.54
N ILE A 84 0.64 -13.98 -12.70
CA ILE A 84 -0.27 -15.11 -12.95
C ILE A 84 -1.51 -15.09 -12.05
N ASN A 85 -1.47 -14.36 -10.93
CA ASN A 85 -2.59 -14.31 -10.01
C ASN A 85 -3.74 -13.46 -10.61
N PRO A 86 -4.97 -14.00 -10.67
CA PRO A 86 -6.13 -13.26 -11.15
C PRO A 86 -6.59 -12.17 -10.17
N LYS A 87 -6.14 -12.19 -8.92
CA LYS A 87 -6.54 -11.28 -7.83
C LYS A 87 -5.31 -10.52 -7.33
N VAL A 88 -5.34 -9.20 -7.44
CA VAL A 88 -4.20 -8.34 -7.06
C VAL A 88 -4.67 -7.17 -6.20
N LEU A 89 -4.07 -7.03 -5.02
CA LEU A 89 -4.15 -5.82 -4.20
C LEU A 89 -2.96 -4.92 -4.49
N ILE A 90 -3.22 -3.65 -4.78
CA ILE A 90 -2.20 -2.62 -5.00
C ILE A 90 -2.30 -1.61 -3.87
N ILE A 91 -1.20 -1.40 -3.16
CA ILE A 91 -1.10 -0.42 -2.08
C ILE A 91 -0.28 0.78 -2.58
N VAL A 92 -0.88 1.97 -2.52
CA VAL A 92 -0.27 3.23 -2.92
C VAL A 92 -0.17 4.15 -1.70
N GLN A 93 1.04 4.27 -1.16
CA GLN A 93 1.34 5.06 0.03
C GLN A 93 1.28 6.59 -0.20
N GLY A 94 1.32 7.34 0.91
CA GLY A 94 1.32 8.80 0.96
C GLY A 94 2.64 9.48 0.60
N LEU A 95 2.72 10.79 0.84
CA LEU A 95 3.92 11.61 0.65
C LEU A 95 4.94 11.38 1.75
N GLY A 96 6.22 11.47 1.40
CA GLY A 96 7.33 11.65 2.33
C GLY A 96 8.36 10.54 2.21
N LYS A 97 9.31 10.53 3.14
CA LYS A 97 10.27 9.42 3.30
C LYS A 97 9.58 8.18 3.91
N VAL A 98 8.50 7.75 3.28
CA VAL A 98 7.77 6.53 3.60
C VAL A 98 8.20 5.48 2.58
N ALA A 99 8.45 4.26 3.02
CA ALA A 99 8.85 3.15 2.17
C ALA A 99 7.77 2.07 2.09
N PRO A 100 7.83 1.17 1.11
CA PRO A 100 6.98 -0.02 1.10
C PRO A 100 7.05 -0.80 2.42
N GLY A 101 5.90 -1.15 2.98
CA GLY A 101 5.77 -1.83 4.27
C GLY A 101 5.36 -0.91 5.43
N GLN A 102 5.39 0.41 5.27
CA GLN A 102 5.03 1.38 6.33
C GLN A 102 3.96 2.39 5.86
N TRP A 103 3.14 2.85 6.81
CA TRP A 103 2.23 3.99 6.61
C TRP A 103 2.90 5.30 6.97
N ALA A 104 3.58 5.35 8.13
CA ALA A 104 4.32 6.52 8.57
C ALA A 104 5.49 6.17 9.49
N ARG A 105 6.58 6.93 9.34
CA ARG A 105 7.80 6.85 10.14
C ARG A 105 7.52 7.06 11.64
N LYS A 106 6.81 8.14 11.94
CA LYS A 106 6.54 8.58 13.31
C LYS A 106 5.82 7.54 14.16
N LEU A 107 4.98 6.70 13.55
CA LEU A 107 4.20 5.69 14.29
C LEU A 107 5.07 4.58 14.86
N PHE A 108 6.24 4.30 14.26
CA PHE A 108 7.22 3.37 14.81
C PHE A 108 8.14 3.99 15.86
N THR A 109 8.22 5.33 15.89
CA THR A 109 9.25 6.05 16.65
C THR A 109 8.68 7.16 17.53
N ASN A 110 7.43 7.01 18.00
CA ASN A 110 6.75 7.95 18.90
C ASN A 110 6.81 7.54 20.38
N GLY A 111 7.63 6.53 20.72
CA GLY A 111 7.76 6.05 22.10
C GLY A 111 6.62 5.14 22.57
N HIS A 112 5.68 4.75 21.70
CA HIS A 112 4.59 3.83 22.05
C HIS A 112 4.88 2.40 21.61
N ARG A 113 4.51 1.44 22.46
CA ARG A 113 4.55 0.00 22.17
C ARG A 113 3.31 -0.45 21.39
N ASP A 114 3.40 -1.65 20.83
CA ASP A 114 2.34 -2.36 20.11
C ASP A 114 1.82 -1.56 18.90
N GLN A 115 2.70 -0.76 18.29
CA GLN A 115 2.37 0.09 17.14
C GLN A 115 2.58 -0.59 15.79
N PHE A 116 3.18 -1.79 15.75
CA PHE A 116 3.63 -2.39 14.49
C PHE A 116 2.50 -2.55 13.47
N ASP A 117 1.40 -3.20 13.86
CA ASP A 117 0.26 -3.44 12.97
C ASP A 117 -0.38 -2.12 12.52
N TYR A 118 -0.38 -1.14 13.42
CA TYR A 118 -0.92 0.18 13.17
C TYR A 118 -0.08 1.01 12.19
N ALA A 119 1.23 0.94 12.35
CA ALA A 119 2.21 1.73 11.61
C ALA A 119 2.58 1.09 10.27
N SER A 120 2.30 -0.21 10.09
CA SER A 120 2.76 -1.00 8.94
C SER A 120 1.66 -1.35 7.95
N GLN A 121 2.08 -1.64 6.72
CA GLN A 121 1.20 -2.23 5.70
C GLN A 121 1.01 -3.74 5.91
N ILE A 122 1.61 -4.34 6.93
CA ILE A 122 1.63 -5.79 7.15
C ILE A 122 0.23 -6.37 7.36
N PRO A 123 -0.68 -5.79 8.17
CA PRO A 123 -2.04 -6.34 8.30
C PRO A 123 -2.78 -6.45 6.96
N TYR A 124 -2.56 -5.50 6.06
CA TYR A 124 -3.11 -5.55 4.71
C TYR A 124 -2.50 -6.66 3.86
N ILE A 125 -1.18 -6.83 3.96
CA ILE A 125 -0.45 -7.88 3.26
C ILE A 125 -0.90 -9.25 3.75
N GLU A 126 -0.90 -9.47 5.06
CA GLU A 126 -1.32 -10.73 5.68
C GLU A 126 -2.74 -11.11 5.27
N ARG A 127 -3.68 -10.18 5.36
CA ARG A 127 -5.08 -10.47 5.00
C ARG A 127 -5.24 -10.72 3.50
N ALA A 128 -4.56 -9.97 2.64
CA ALA A 128 -4.59 -10.22 1.20
C ALA A 128 -3.99 -11.57 0.83
N LEU A 129 -2.85 -11.94 1.43
CA LEU A 129 -2.21 -13.24 1.23
C LEU A 129 -3.10 -14.39 1.75
N PHE A 130 -3.75 -14.21 2.90
CA PHE A 130 -4.73 -15.16 3.43
C PHE A 130 -5.89 -15.38 2.44
N LEU A 131 -6.34 -14.34 1.74
CA LEU A 131 -7.37 -14.41 0.70
C LEU A 131 -6.82 -14.88 -0.67
N GLY A 132 -5.53 -15.24 -0.73
CA GLY A 132 -4.80 -15.67 -1.92
C GLY A 132 -4.78 -14.61 -3.01
N TRP A 133 -4.63 -13.36 -2.62
CA TRP A 133 -4.41 -12.23 -3.52
C TRP A 133 -2.91 -11.98 -3.62
N ALA A 134 -2.42 -11.73 -4.84
CA ALA A 134 -1.12 -11.15 -5.02
C ALA A 134 -1.12 -9.71 -4.52
N VAL A 135 0.03 -9.21 -4.08
CA VAL A 135 0.16 -7.86 -3.53
C VAL A 135 1.26 -7.10 -4.24
N ILE A 136 1.00 -5.83 -4.55
CA ILE A 136 1.99 -4.86 -5.04
C ILE A 136 2.02 -3.67 -4.08
N LEU A 137 3.20 -3.35 -3.56
CA LEU A 137 3.47 -2.14 -2.79
C LEU A 137 4.23 -1.17 -3.70
N CYS A 138 3.59 -0.04 -4.02
CA CYS A 138 4.23 1.03 -4.78
C CYS A 138 5.26 1.78 -3.93
N ASP A 139 6.37 2.22 -4.54
CA ASP A 139 7.38 3.10 -3.92
C ASP A 139 7.43 4.45 -4.67
N PRO A 140 6.35 5.25 -4.64
CA PRO A 140 6.24 6.47 -5.43
C PRO A 140 7.22 7.57 -4.96
N ASN A 141 7.79 7.45 -3.76
CA ASN A 141 8.64 8.48 -3.16
C ASN A 141 10.14 8.21 -3.39
N ARG A 142 10.52 7.10 -4.02
CA ARG A 142 11.93 6.72 -4.20
C ARG A 142 12.77 7.79 -4.90
N ALA A 143 12.20 8.48 -5.89
CA ALA A 143 12.89 9.55 -6.61
C ALA A 143 13.07 10.83 -5.77
N GLU A 144 12.29 11.03 -4.71
CA GLU A 144 12.51 12.12 -3.74
C GLU A 144 13.75 11.86 -2.86
N LEU A 145 14.19 10.60 -2.76
CA LEU A 145 15.35 10.18 -1.96
C LEU A 145 16.67 10.18 -2.74
N ALA A 146 16.64 10.37 -4.06
CA ALA A 146 17.85 10.48 -4.86
C ALA A 146 18.54 11.82 -4.52
N PRO A 147 19.86 11.85 -4.24
CA PRO A 147 20.57 13.10 -4.06
C PRO A 147 20.37 13.92 -5.34
N ALA A 148 19.73 15.09 -5.21
CA ALA A 148 19.51 15.99 -6.31
C ALA A 148 20.86 16.17 -7.04
N ALA A 149 20.90 15.90 -8.34
CA ALA A 149 22.00 16.35 -9.16
C ALA A 149 22.04 17.88 -9.06
N THR A 150 22.88 18.40 -8.16
CA THR A 150 23.12 19.84 -7.86
C THR A 150 21.85 20.67 -7.60
N PRO A 151 21.46 20.94 -6.34
CA PRO A 151 20.33 21.81 -6.05
C PRO A 151 20.76 23.28 -6.19
N GLY A 152 20.11 24.01 -7.10
CA GLY A 152 20.10 25.47 -7.06
C GLY A 152 19.23 25.95 -5.89
N PRO A 153 19.53 27.11 -5.26
CA PRO A 153 18.93 27.56 -3.99
C PRO A 153 17.39 27.74 -4.00
N MET A 154 16.74 27.63 -5.17
CA MET A 154 15.30 27.83 -5.33
C MET A 154 14.49 26.51 -5.35
N SER A 155 15.11 25.33 -5.45
CA SER A 155 14.39 24.04 -5.50
C SER A 155 13.97 23.51 -4.12
N MET A 156 14.56 24.03 -3.04
CA MET A 156 14.36 23.55 -1.67
C MET A 156 13.13 24.15 -0.99
N TRP A 157 12.66 25.33 -1.43
CA TRP A 157 11.59 26.09 -0.76
C TRP A 157 10.24 26.12 -1.50
N LEU A 158 10.20 25.72 -2.77
CA LEU A 158 8.99 25.83 -3.60
C LEU A 158 8.14 24.57 -3.72
N GLY A 159 8.36 23.52 -2.92
CA GLY A 159 7.40 22.40 -2.70
C GLY A 159 6.70 21.81 -3.94
N GLY A 160 7.28 21.96 -5.13
CA GLY A 160 6.52 22.02 -6.38
C GLY A 160 7.41 21.87 -7.61
N GLY A 161 8.50 21.12 -7.48
CA GLY A 161 9.34 20.77 -8.62
C GLY A 161 8.56 19.89 -9.60
N LYS A 162 8.60 20.24 -10.90
CA LYS A 162 8.27 19.35 -12.02
C LYS A 162 9.23 18.14 -12.14
N GLY A 163 9.81 17.68 -11.04
CA GLY A 163 10.76 16.58 -10.99
C GLY A 163 10.07 15.23 -10.75
N ARG A 164 10.84 14.15 -10.91
CA ARG A 164 10.41 12.75 -10.72
C ARG A 164 9.88 12.42 -9.31
N GLY A 165 10.06 13.30 -8.33
CA GLY A 165 9.47 13.19 -6.99
C GLY A 165 8.14 13.95 -6.78
N GLY A 166 7.78 14.90 -7.66
CA GLY A 166 6.55 15.67 -7.50
C GLY A 166 5.27 14.85 -7.78
N PRO A 167 4.07 15.45 -7.65
CA PRO A 167 2.79 14.78 -7.91
C PRO A 167 2.75 14.02 -9.24
N ARG A 168 3.31 14.61 -10.30
CA ARG A 168 3.48 13.98 -11.62
C ARG A 168 4.32 12.70 -11.57
N GLY A 169 5.44 12.72 -10.84
CA GLY A 169 6.27 11.54 -10.67
C GLY A 169 5.54 10.39 -9.98
N ARG A 170 4.68 10.68 -9.00
CA ARG A 170 3.93 9.62 -8.30
C ARG A 170 2.83 9.03 -9.17
N ALA A 171 2.10 9.88 -9.88
CA ALA A 171 1.13 9.45 -10.87
C ALA A 171 1.81 8.62 -11.97
N ASP A 172 2.97 9.07 -12.46
CA ASP A 172 3.78 8.31 -13.42
C ASP A 172 4.23 6.97 -12.85
N HIS A 173 4.67 6.89 -11.59
CA HIS A 173 5.05 5.62 -10.97
C HIS A 173 3.87 4.65 -10.93
N VAL A 174 2.70 5.10 -10.45
CA VAL A 174 1.48 4.28 -10.40
C VAL A 174 1.03 3.87 -11.82
N ARG A 175 1.17 4.77 -12.80
CA ARG A 175 0.93 4.48 -14.22
C ARG A 175 1.88 3.41 -14.76
N ARG A 176 3.18 3.51 -14.48
CA ARG A 176 4.17 2.50 -14.91
C ARG A 176 3.91 1.15 -14.25
N VAL A 177 3.53 1.12 -12.98
CA VAL A 177 3.08 -0.13 -12.30
C VAL A 177 1.87 -0.73 -13.03
N TRP A 178 0.90 0.08 -13.43
CA TRP A 178 -0.24 -0.39 -14.21
C TRP A 178 0.19 -0.95 -15.57
N GLU A 179 1.03 -0.22 -16.31
CA GLU A 179 1.51 -0.61 -17.63
C GLU A 179 2.37 -1.87 -17.62
N ASP A 180 3.36 -1.92 -16.74
CA ASP A 180 4.40 -2.94 -16.77
C ASP A 180 3.98 -4.23 -16.05
N LEU A 181 3.16 -4.13 -14.99
CA LEU A 181 2.78 -5.26 -14.16
C LEU A 181 1.32 -5.67 -14.33
N ILE A 182 0.40 -4.71 -14.35
CA ILE A 182 -1.03 -5.05 -14.39
C ILE A 182 -1.45 -5.38 -15.81
N ARG A 183 -1.20 -4.53 -16.80
CA ARG A 183 -1.60 -4.75 -18.21
C ARG A 183 -1.03 -6.03 -18.81
N THR A 184 0.14 -6.45 -18.35
CA THR A 184 0.84 -7.68 -18.78
C THR A 184 0.48 -8.92 -17.94
N SER A 185 -0.28 -8.78 -16.85
CA SER A 185 -0.66 -9.89 -15.97
C SER A 185 -2.03 -10.50 -16.28
N SER A 186 -2.27 -11.66 -15.66
CA SER A 186 -3.56 -12.35 -15.66
C SER A 186 -4.64 -11.67 -14.80
N ALA A 187 -4.33 -10.59 -14.08
CA ALA A 187 -5.23 -10.00 -13.08
C ALA A 187 -6.61 -9.60 -13.67
N LYS A 188 -7.69 -10.11 -13.10
CA LYS A 188 -9.08 -9.76 -13.46
C LYS A 188 -9.84 -9.07 -12.32
N CYS A 189 -9.38 -9.27 -11.09
CA CYS A 189 -9.86 -8.64 -9.88
C CYS A 189 -8.73 -7.81 -9.28
N VAL A 190 -8.64 -6.53 -9.67
CA VAL A 190 -7.67 -5.60 -9.13
C VAL A 190 -8.33 -4.75 -8.05
N MET A 191 -7.64 -4.54 -6.94
CA MET A 191 -8.09 -3.70 -5.84
C MET A 191 -7.02 -2.69 -5.48
N PHE A 192 -7.44 -1.48 -5.13
CA PHE A 192 -6.54 -0.42 -4.69
C PHE A 192 -6.81 -0.06 -3.23
N VAL A 193 -5.73 0.12 -2.47
CA VAL A 193 -5.71 0.81 -1.18
C VAL A 193 -4.73 1.96 -1.30
N ALA A 194 -5.24 3.18 -1.32
CA ALA A 194 -4.44 4.37 -1.53
C ALA A 194 -4.57 5.31 -0.32
N PHE A 195 -3.43 5.80 0.18
CA PHE A 195 -3.35 6.65 1.35
C PHE A 195 -2.81 8.04 0.99
N SER A 196 -3.37 9.10 1.58
CA SER A 196 -2.87 10.47 1.47
C SER A 196 -2.62 10.87 0.00
N ALA A 197 -1.43 11.34 -0.36
CA ALA A 197 -1.06 11.69 -1.74
C ALA A 197 -1.23 10.54 -2.75
N GLY A 198 -1.16 9.27 -2.33
CA GLY A 198 -1.40 8.10 -3.18
C GLY A 198 -2.82 8.04 -3.74
N THR A 199 -3.79 8.68 -3.06
CA THR A 199 -5.18 8.78 -3.54
C THR A 199 -5.26 9.57 -4.84
N ALA A 200 -4.50 10.66 -4.98
CA ALA A 200 -4.49 11.49 -6.18
C ALA A 200 -3.89 10.73 -7.37
N ALA A 201 -2.76 10.05 -7.17
CA ALA A 201 -2.12 9.23 -8.20
C ALA A 201 -3.04 8.08 -8.68
N THR A 202 -3.79 7.47 -7.77
CA THR A 202 -4.76 6.42 -8.12
C THR A 202 -5.94 6.97 -8.92
N LEU A 203 -6.43 8.16 -8.58
CA LEU A 203 -7.50 8.84 -9.31
C LEU A 203 -7.06 9.34 -10.69
N GLU A 204 -5.80 9.76 -10.82
CA GLU A 204 -5.21 10.10 -12.12
C GLU A 204 -5.11 8.86 -13.02
N LEU A 205 -4.67 7.72 -12.49
CA LEU A 205 -4.68 6.45 -13.22
C LEU A 205 -6.09 6.09 -13.72
N TYR A 206 -7.11 6.29 -12.88
CA TYR A 206 -8.51 6.10 -13.28
C TYR A 206 -8.90 7.00 -14.45
N ASP A 207 -8.50 8.27 -14.46
CA ASP A 207 -8.81 9.16 -15.58
C ASP A 207 -8.09 8.73 -16.87
N THR A 208 -6.82 8.36 -16.77
CA THR A 208 -6.00 7.97 -17.93
C THR A 208 -6.47 6.65 -18.56
N TYR A 209 -6.78 5.62 -17.77
CA TYR A 209 -7.14 4.29 -18.28
C TYR A 209 -8.60 3.92 -18.03
N ARG A 210 -9.48 4.93 -17.91
CA ARG A 210 -10.87 4.81 -17.45
C ARG A 210 -11.61 3.52 -17.85
N ARG A 211 -11.66 3.21 -19.15
CA ARG A 211 -12.36 2.01 -19.66
C ARG A 211 -11.73 0.71 -19.16
N GLU A 212 -10.41 0.59 -19.24
CA GLU A 212 -9.69 -0.61 -18.78
C GLU A 212 -9.72 -0.73 -17.25
N PHE A 213 -9.54 0.40 -16.56
CA PHE A 213 -9.59 0.49 -15.11
C PHE A 213 -10.93 -0.04 -14.60
N MET A 214 -12.06 0.48 -15.08
CA MET A 214 -13.39 0.00 -14.67
C MET A 214 -13.64 -1.47 -14.98
N ARG A 215 -12.99 -2.01 -16.03
CA ARG A 215 -13.12 -3.42 -16.40
C ARG A 215 -12.37 -4.35 -15.44
N ARG A 216 -11.19 -3.96 -14.96
CA ARG A 216 -10.30 -4.84 -14.16
C ARG A 216 -10.32 -4.53 -12.66
N VAL A 217 -10.51 -3.28 -12.28
CA VAL A 217 -10.59 -2.86 -10.89
C VAL A 217 -11.99 -3.16 -10.37
N LYS A 218 -12.06 -3.70 -9.14
CA LYS A 218 -13.33 -4.06 -8.47
C LYS A 218 -13.56 -3.24 -7.20
N ALA A 219 -12.50 -2.72 -6.61
CA ALA A 219 -12.57 -1.90 -5.42
C ALA A 219 -11.45 -0.87 -5.38
N VAL A 220 -11.77 0.33 -4.90
CA VAL A 220 -10.81 1.38 -4.59
C VAL A 220 -11.08 1.84 -3.16
N VAL A 221 -10.04 1.89 -2.34
CA VAL A 221 -10.10 2.44 -0.99
C VAL A 221 -9.22 3.67 -0.97
N LEU A 222 -9.80 4.81 -0.60
CA LEU A 222 -9.09 6.08 -0.51
C LEU A 222 -9.07 6.52 0.96
N MET A 223 -7.87 6.64 1.52
CA MET A 223 -7.68 6.92 2.95
C MET A 223 -7.05 8.29 3.13
N ASP A 224 -7.75 9.17 3.83
CA ASP A 224 -7.33 10.49 4.29
C ASP A 224 -6.55 11.32 3.25
N GLY A 225 -7.06 11.34 2.01
CA GLY A 225 -6.38 11.96 0.87
C GLY A 225 -7.25 12.95 0.10
N ALA A 226 -6.99 13.09 -1.20
CA ALA A 226 -7.65 14.03 -2.11
C ALA A 226 -9.12 13.68 -2.44
N THR A 227 -9.85 13.12 -1.49
CA THR A 227 -11.24 12.64 -1.60
C THR A 227 -12.27 13.78 -1.52
N GLY A 228 -11.88 14.93 -0.93
CA GLY A 228 -12.65 16.17 -0.91
C GLY A 228 -12.53 17.04 -2.17
N SER A 229 -11.64 16.70 -3.11
CA SER A 229 -11.37 17.53 -4.30
C SER A 229 -12.56 17.56 -5.27
N SER A 230 -12.78 18.71 -5.93
CA SER A 230 -13.72 18.85 -7.06
C SER A 230 -13.49 17.76 -8.12
N HIS A 231 -12.25 17.34 -8.30
CA HIS A 231 -11.84 16.27 -9.19
C HIS A 231 -12.47 14.91 -8.88
N TYR A 232 -12.65 14.50 -7.61
CA TYR A 232 -13.40 13.26 -7.32
C TYR A 232 -14.89 13.43 -7.63
N ARG A 233 -15.48 14.57 -7.26
CA ARG A 233 -16.92 14.85 -7.41
C ARG A 233 -17.38 15.01 -8.86
N GLN A 234 -16.48 15.38 -9.78
CA GLN A 234 -16.78 15.60 -11.19
C GLN A 234 -16.56 14.37 -12.10
N ARG A 235 -15.94 13.30 -11.59
CA ARG A 235 -15.73 12.06 -12.36
C ARG A 235 -17.03 11.27 -12.46
N ASP A 236 -17.14 10.44 -13.51
CA ASP A 236 -18.32 9.61 -13.83
C ASP A 236 -18.84 8.90 -12.57
N GLY A 237 -19.89 9.50 -11.99
CA GLY A 237 -20.16 9.37 -10.56
C GLY A 237 -20.63 7.99 -10.18
N THR A 238 -21.24 7.24 -11.11
CA THR A 238 -21.91 5.99 -10.77
C THR A 238 -20.92 4.87 -10.45
N TRP A 239 -19.86 4.71 -11.26
CA TRP A 239 -18.93 3.61 -11.05
C TRP A 239 -18.03 3.87 -9.83
N LEU A 240 -17.41 5.04 -9.76
CA LEU A 240 -16.53 5.38 -8.62
C LEU A 240 -17.30 5.32 -7.30
N PHE A 241 -18.51 5.88 -7.25
CA PHE A 241 -19.32 5.83 -6.03
C PHE A 241 -19.64 4.40 -5.57
N LYS A 242 -19.95 3.48 -6.51
CA LYS A 242 -20.29 2.08 -6.19
C LYS A 242 -19.09 1.22 -5.82
N ASN A 243 -17.92 1.54 -6.37
CA ASN A 243 -16.70 0.72 -6.26
C ASN A 243 -15.62 1.38 -5.40
N THR A 244 -15.90 2.52 -4.78
CA THR A 244 -14.95 3.23 -3.91
C THR A 244 -15.50 3.36 -2.49
N LYS A 245 -14.64 3.15 -1.49
CA LYS A 245 -14.90 3.50 -0.09
C LYS A 245 -13.83 4.49 0.38
N ILE A 246 -14.25 5.54 1.08
CA ILE A 246 -13.37 6.58 1.60
C ILE A 246 -13.32 6.43 3.13
N PHE A 247 -12.11 6.44 3.70
CA PHE A 247 -11.89 6.51 5.14
C PHE A 247 -11.11 7.78 5.46
N SER A 248 -11.52 8.53 6.47
CA SER A 248 -10.86 9.77 6.89
C SER A 248 -10.69 9.79 8.40
N GLN A 249 -9.73 10.59 8.89
CA GLN A 249 -9.68 10.94 10.30
C GLN A 249 -10.98 11.68 10.72
N ARG A 250 -11.27 11.72 12.03
CA ARG A 250 -12.45 12.42 12.56
C ARG A 250 -12.52 13.87 12.11
N GLY A 251 -13.73 14.33 11.84
CA GLY A 251 -14.02 15.69 11.39
C GLY A 251 -13.52 16.03 9.98
N SER A 252 -13.02 15.03 9.23
CA SER A 252 -12.48 15.22 7.88
C SER A 252 -13.33 14.52 6.81
N ALA A 253 -14.36 13.76 7.17
CA ALA A 253 -15.25 13.18 6.17
C ALA A 253 -16.13 14.27 5.53
N GLY A 254 -16.05 14.39 4.21
CA GLY A 254 -17.02 15.16 3.44
C GLY A 254 -18.41 14.49 3.42
N PRO A 255 -19.45 15.16 2.87
CA PRO A 255 -20.83 14.67 2.86
C PRO A 255 -21.07 13.47 1.91
N LEU A 256 -20.02 12.77 1.50
CA LEU A 256 -20.10 11.67 0.55
C LEU A 256 -20.63 10.41 1.25
N ARG A 257 -21.69 9.80 0.71
CA ARG A 257 -22.31 8.59 1.29
C ARG A 257 -21.37 7.38 1.34
N ASN A 258 -20.33 7.36 0.52
CA ASN A 258 -19.32 6.31 0.51
C ASN A 258 -18.08 6.67 1.35
N ALA A 259 -18.14 7.75 2.15
CA ALA A 259 -17.12 8.12 3.12
C ALA A 259 -17.52 7.69 4.54
N GLU A 260 -16.51 7.36 5.33
CA GLU A 260 -16.61 6.95 6.73
C GLU A 260 -15.46 7.56 7.51
N GLU A 261 -15.72 8.02 8.73
CA GLU A 261 -14.66 8.44 9.65
C GLU A 261 -14.19 7.24 10.45
N VAL A 262 -12.90 7.18 10.72
CA VAL A 262 -12.32 6.21 11.65
C VAL A 262 -12.03 6.85 12.99
N ASP A 263 -11.91 6.03 14.04
CA ASP A 263 -11.64 6.48 15.40
C ASP A 263 -10.18 6.93 15.59
N THR A 264 -9.82 8.04 14.96
CA THR A 264 -8.54 8.72 15.15
C THR A 264 -8.62 10.16 14.64
N ASN A 265 -7.83 11.04 15.26
CA ASN A 265 -7.59 12.41 14.80
C ASN A 265 -6.22 12.54 14.09
N ASP A 266 -5.47 11.45 13.94
CA ASP A 266 -4.14 11.45 13.34
C ASP A 266 -4.18 10.88 11.91
N HIS A 267 -3.78 11.71 10.94
CA HIS A 267 -3.71 11.39 9.52
C HIS A 267 -3.00 10.07 9.23
N ASP A 268 -1.80 9.92 9.79
CA ASP A 268 -0.87 8.81 9.51
C ASP A 268 -1.39 7.45 9.98
N SER A 269 -2.39 7.51 10.83
CA SER A 269 -2.87 6.48 11.71
C SER A 269 -4.17 5.86 11.17
N VAL A 270 -4.83 6.57 10.24
CA VAL A 270 -6.07 6.16 9.57
C VAL A 270 -5.96 4.75 8.96
N PRO A 271 -4.91 4.39 8.21
CA PRO A 271 -4.82 3.05 7.63
C PRO A 271 -4.77 1.95 8.69
N GLY A 272 -4.06 2.19 9.79
CA GLY A 272 -3.96 1.24 10.91
C GLY A 272 -5.29 1.03 11.62
N VAL A 273 -6.09 2.09 11.84
CA VAL A 273 -7.44 1.96 12.42
C VAL A 273 -8.41 1.29 11.44
N ALA A 274 -8.29 1.58 10.14
CA ALA A 274 -9.29 1.23 9.15
C ALA A 274 -9.27 -0.24 8.70
N VAL A 275 -8.24 -1.03 9.06
CA VAL A 275 -7.97 -2.37 8.50
C VAL A 275 -9.22 -3.24 8.37
N ALA A 276 -9.96 -3.46 9.47
CA ALA A 276 -11.12 -4.35 9.48
C ALA A 276 -12.22 -3.87 8.52
N ARG A 277 -12.54 -2.57 8.56
CA ARG A 277 -13.58 -1.94 7.73
C ARG A 277 -13.18 -1.87 6.27
N VAL A 278 -11.89 -1.70 5.98
CA VAL A 278 -11.35 -1.79 4.63
C VAL A 278 -11.57 -3.19 4.07
N PHE A 279 -11.20 -4.24 4.80
CA PHE A 279 -11.35 -5.61 4.29
C PHE A 279 -12.80 -6.07 4.18
N GLU A 280 -13.70 -5.61 5.05
CA GLU A 280 -15.14 -5.83 4.87
C GLU A 280 -15.62 -5.32 3.50
N PHE A 281 -15.18 -4.12 3.10
CA PHE A 281 -15.50 -3.56 1.79
C PHE A 281 -14.82 -4.32 0.64
N LEU A 282 -13.51 -4.57 0.74
CA LEU A 282 -12.74 -5.25 -0.31
C LEU A 282 -13.26 -6.68 -0.55
N GLU A 283 -13.49 -7.46 0.51
CA GLU A 283 -14.03 -8.81 0.42
C GLU A 283 -15.46 -8.82 -0.13
N GLY A 284 -16.28 -7.83 0.22
CA GLY A 284 -17.61 -7.66 -0.38
C GLY A 284 -17.55 -7.47 -1.90
N GLN A 285 -16.64 -6.64 -2.39
CA GLN A 285 -16.46 -6.44 -3.84
C GLN A 285 -15.82 -7.65 -4.52
N HIS A 286 -14.89 -8.32 -3.85
CA HIS A 286 -14.31 -9.58 -4.31
C HIS A 286 -15.40 -10.63 -4.51
N ASN A 287 -16.25 -10.84 -3.51
CA ASN A 287 -17.30 -11.87 -3.54
C ASN A 287 -18.33 -11.59 -4.64
N ARG A 288 -18.69 -10.32 -4.86
CA ARG A 288 -19.53 -9.92 -6.00
C ARG A 288 -18.88 -10.25 -7.35
N PHE A 289 -17.58 -9.99 -7.50
CA PHE A 289 -16.86 -10.36 -8.71
C PHE A 289 -16.87 -11.88 -8.93
N ILE A 290 -16.56 -12.65 -7.88
CA ILE A 290 -16.53 -14.11 -7.95
C ILE A 290 -17.91 -14.69 -8.33
N ALA A 291 -18.99 -14.14 -7.76
CA ALA A 291 -20.37 -14.58 -8.05
C ALA A 291 -20.83 -14.29 -9.50
N GLN A 292 -20.11 -13.43 -10.23
CA GLN A 292 -20.41 -13.08 -11.62
C GLN A 292 -19.56 -13.86 -12.64
N LEU A 293 -18.62 -14.69 -12.16
CA LEU A 293 -17.78 -15.49 -13.04
C LEU A 293 -18.54 -16.71 -13.59
N PRO A 294 -18.32 -17.08 -14.86
CA PRO A 294 -18.72 -18.40 -15.35
C PRO A 294 -18.07 -19.52 -14.54
N ASP A 295 -18.76 -20.65 -14.38
CA ASP A 295 -18.31 -21.79 -13.54
C ASP A 295 -16.88 -22.24 -13.84
N GLU A 296 -16.49 -22.32 -15.11
CA GLU A 296 -15.14 -22.69 -15.54
C GLU A 296 -14.08 -21.71 -15.02
N GLN A 297 -14.37 -20.41 -15.04
CA GLN A 297 -13.46 -19.38 -14.52
C GLN A 297 -13.43 -19.40 -12.99
N TYR A 298 -14.58 -19.64 -12.35
CA TYR A 298 -14.66 -19.81 -10.90
C TYR A 298 -13.75 -20.95 -10.42
N HIS A 299 -13.87 -22.14 -11.01
CA HIS A 299 -13.07 -23.30 -10.64
C HIS A 299 -11.57 -23.07 -10.90
N TRP A 300 -11.21 -22.41 -12.01
CA TRP A 300 -9.83 -22.05 -12.28
C TRP A 300 -9.24 -21.12 -11.20
N ILE A 301 -9.95 -20.05 -10.81
CA ILE A 301 -9.49 -19.13 -9.74
C ILE A 301 -9.39 -19.86 -8.39
N GLN A 302 -10.36 -20.71 -8.05
CA GLN A 302 -10.35 -21.46 -6.78
C GLN A 302 -9.21 -22.48 -6.72
N SER A 303 -8.86 -23.11 -7.85
CA SER A 303 -7.73 -24.04 -7.92
C SER A 303 -6.38 -23.37 -7.66
N LEU A 304 -6.22 -22.10 -8.05
CA LEU A 304 -5.01 -21.30 -7.76
C LEU A 304 -4.93 -20.96 -6.27
N TYR A 305 -6.06 -20.62 -5.64
CA TYR A 305 -6.13 -20.33 -4.20
C TYR A 305 -5.68 -21.51 -3.34
N HIS A 306 -6.19 -22.72 -3.61
CA HIS A 306 -5.86 -23.91 -2.81
C HIS A 306 -4.36 -24.25 -2.87
N ARG A 307 -3.72 -24.08 -4.04
CA ARG A 307 -2.27 -24.28 -4.20
C ARG A 307 -1.43 -23.29 -3.40
N GLN A 308 -1.90 -22.04 -3.26
CA GLN A 308 -1.19 -20.99 -2.53
C GLN A 308 -1.38 -21.09 -1.01
N ALA A 309 -2.59 -21.40 -0.55
CA ALA A 309 -2.87 -21.58 0.87
C ALA A 309 -2.03 -22.72 1.50
N SER A 310 -1.76 -23.80 0.75
CA SER A 310 -0.87 -24.88 1.19
C SER A 310 0.60 -24.46 1.30
N ALA A 311 1.04 -23.42 0.59
CA ALA A 311 2.42 -22.96 0.56
C ALA A 311 2.75 -21.90 1.61
N LEU A 312 1.75 -21.14 2.09
CA LEU A 312 1.95 -20.01 3.02
C LEU A 312 2.17 -20.41 4.49
N GLY A 313 1.96 -21.67 4.88
CA GLY A 313 2.21 -22.14 6.25
C GLY A 313 1.39 -21.41 7.33
N ARG A 314 1.40 -21.92 8.56
CA ARG A 314 0.55 -21.43 9.68
C ARG A 314 0.96 -20.07 10.26
N LYS A 315 1.72 -19.22 9.54
CA LYS A 315 2.22 -17.93 10.07
C LYS A 315 1.18 -16.80 10.00
N VAL A 316 0.14 -16.91 9.18
CA VAL A 316 -0.88 -15.86 8.99
C VAL A 316 -2.06 -16.12 9.94
N THR A 317 -1.90 -15.88 11.25
CA THR A 317 -3.01 -16.07 12.21
C THR A 317 -2.93 -15.21 13.47
N ARG A 318 -2.43 -13.96 13.39
CA ARG A 318 -2.41 -13.08 14.57
C ARG A 318 -3.63 -12.19 14.76
N LEU A 319 -4.39 -11.84 13.73
CA LEU A 319 -5.33 -10.71 13.85
C LEU A 319 -6.83 -11.01 13.94
N PHE A 320 -7.33 -12.23 13.72
CA PHE A 320 -8.79 -12.42 13.53
C PHE A 320 -9.43 -13.63 14.20
N SER A 321 -8.95 -14.02 15.39
CA SER A 321 -9.64 -15.02 16.24
C SER A 321 -10.80 -14.46 17.08
N SER A 322 -11.18 -13.18 16.94
CA SER A 322 -12.19 -12.55 17.82
C SER A 322 -13.51 -12.15 17.16
N SER A 323 -13.74 -12.40 15.86
CA SER A 323 -15.00 -12.00 15.20
C SER A 323 -16.06 -13.11 15.03
N SER A 324 -15.85 -14.31 15.59
CA SER A 324 -16.77 -15.45 15.39
C SER A 324 -17.49 -15.98 16.64
N SER A 325 -17.42 -15.31 17.80
CA SER A 325 -18.04 -15.82 19.05
C SER A 325 -19.26 -15.06 19.58
N SER A 326 -19.85 -14.13 18.84
CA SER A 326 -21.06 -13.40 19.27
C SER A 326 -22.22 -13.54 18.28
N SER A 327 -22.57 -14.77 17.92
CA SER A 327 -23.86 -15.07 17.26
C SER A 327 -24.28 -16.53 17.47
N SER A 328 -24.46 -16.94 18.72
CA SER A 328 -25.32 -18.08 19.06
C SER A 328 -25.53 -18.17 20.58
N ARG A 329 -26.55 -17.49 21.10
CA ARG A 329 -27.44 -17.92 22.20
C ARG A 329 -28.21 -16.74 22.77
N ALA A 330 -29.42 -16.55 22.25
CA ALA A 330 -30.56 -16.09 23.02
C ALA A 330 -31.81 -16.62 22.30
N LYS A 331 -32.32 -17.75 22.79
CA LYS A 331 -33.74 -18.10 22.75
C LYS A 331 -34.21 -18.06 24.19
#